data_AF-A0A348NSG3-F1
#
_entry.id   AF-A0A348NSG3-F1
#
_cell.length_a   1.000
_cell.length_b   1.000
_cell.length_c   1.000
_cell.angle_alpha   90.00
_cell.angle_beta   90.00
_cell.angle_gamma   90.00
#
_symmetry.space_group_name_H-M   'P 1'
#
loop_
_entity.id
_entity.type
_entity.pdbx_description
1 polymer ?
#
loop_
_entity_poly.entity_id
_entity_poly.type
_entity_poly.pdbx_seq_one_letter_code
_entity_poly.pdbx_strand_id
1 'polypeptide(L)'
;AVISELVVGRPRSPLLAYSRGRRRVPLTPRDVNAYVRALTGGEFTAKDFRTLRGTILAAEALARMGPVPTETDRRRAEQLAVRAAAEALGNTPAVARRSYIDPRVFRAYEKGRLLDLGVSGETAIRELLVGS
;
A
#
# COMPACT_ATOMS: atom_id res chain seq x y z
N ALA A 1 12.88 9.84 19.05
CA ALA A 1 12.20 11.14 19.01
C ALA A 1 10.69 10.95 18.84
N VAL A 2 10.14 10.92 17.63
CA VAL A 2 8.67 11.03 17.38
C VAL A 2 7.82 9.95 18.06
N ILE A 3 8.26 8.68 18.10
CA ILE A 3 7.47 7.59 18.70
C ILE A 3 7.37 7.70 20.24
N SER A 4 8.33 8.36 20.90
CA SER A 4 8.39 8.44 22.37
C SER A 4 7.22 9.24 22.97
N GLU A 5 6.64 10.19 22.24
CA GLU A 5 5.44 10.94 22.66
C GLU A 5 4.14 10.14 22.52
N LEU A 6 4.15 9.04 21.75
CA LEU A 6 2.98 8.17 21.54
C LEU A 6 2.70 7.22 22.72
N VAL A 7 3.57 7.19 23.73
CA VAL A 7 3.63 6.11 24.74
C VAL A 7 2.81 6.38 26.00
N VAL A 8 2.44 7.62 26.30
CA VAL A 8 1.81 7.98 27.60
C VAL A 8 0.28 7.91 27.57
N GLY A 9 -0.29 6.70 27.75
CA GLY A 9 -1.73 6.42 27.96
C GLY A 9 -2.04 6.13 29.44
N ARG A 10 -3.25 6.37 29.98
CA ARG A 10 -4.61 5.90 29.58
C ARG A 10 -5.68 6.97 29.93
N PRO A 11 -7.02 6.72 29.84
CA PRO A 11 -7.76 5.64 29.14
C PRO A 11 -8.70 6.16 28.01
N ARG A 12 -9.14 5.36 27.02
CA ARG A 12 -9.24 3.89 26.93
C ARG A 12 -8.81 3.26 25.57
N SER A 13 -7.68 3.50 24.91
CA SER A 13 -6.51 4.35 25.13
C SER A 13 -5.78 4.50 23.77
N PRO A 14 -6.15 5.42 22.86
CA PRO A 14 -5.56 5.44 21.52
C PRO A 14 -4.09 5.90 21.56
N LEU A 15 -3.23 5.14 20.87
CA LEU A 15 -1.79 5.41 20.72
C LEU A 15 -1.51 6.80 20.12
N LEU A 16 -2.43 7.29 19.28
CA LEU A 16 -2.34 8.58 18.60
C LEU A 16 -3.41 9.54 19.17
N ALA A 17 -2.96 10.63 19.80
CA ALA A 17 -3.82 11.68 20.35
C ALA A 17 -3.06 13.01 20.44
N TYR A 18 -3.75 14.14 20.33
CA TYR A 18 -3.15 15.48 20.34
C TYR A 18 -3.82 16.39 21.38
N SER A 19 -3.16 17.50 21.73
CA SER A 19 -3.68 18.50 22.67
C SER A 19 -4.48 19.59 21.94
N ARG A 20 -5.69 19.86 22.42
CA ARG A 20 -6.56 20.96 21.97
C ARG A 20 -6.88 21.85 23.16
N GLY A 21 -6.03 22.86 23.38
CA GLY A 21 -6.02 23.62 24.64
C GLY A 21 -5.71 22.69 25.82
N ARG A 22 -6.52 22.74 26.88
CA ARG A 22 -6.38 21.85 28.05
C ARG A 22 -6.98 20.45 27.87
N ARG A 23 -7.57 20.12 26.71
CA ARG A 23 -8.20 18.80 26.45
C ARG A 23 -7.31 17.94 25.56
N ARG A 24 -7.18 16.65 25.88
CA ARG A 24 -6.57 15.65 25.00
C ARG A 24 -7.64 15.08 24.07
N VAL A 25 -7.38 15.05 22.77
CA VAL A 25 -8.31 14.61 21.72
C VAL A 25 -7.72 13.39 21.00
N PRO A 26 -8.46 12.28 20.83
CA PRO A 26 -7.99 11.13 20.08
C PRO A 26 -7.87 11.48 18.60
N LEU A 27 -6.81 11.01 17.93
CA LEU A 27 -6.71 11.15 16.47
C LEU A 27 -7.61 10.09 15.81
N THR A 28 -8.58 10.52 15.00
CA THR A 28 -9.51 9.63 14.32
C THR A 28 -9.12 9.41 12.85
N PRO A 29 -9.60 8.33 12.20
CA PRO A 29 -9.45 8.17 10.75
C PRO A 29 -10.07 9.31 9.93
N ARG A 30 -11.06 10.03 10.47
CA ARG A 30 -11.65 11.21 9.83
C ARG A 30 -10.64 12.36 9.79
N ASP A 31 -9.92 12.61 10.87
CA ASP A 31 -8.93 13.67 10.97
C ASP A 31 -7.75 13.42 10.01
N VAL A 32 -7.25 12.18 9.97
CA VAL A 32 -6.18 11.78 9.03
C VAL A 32 -6.63 11.98 7.58
N ASN A 33 -7.84 11.53 7.22
CA ASN A 33 -8.35 11.71 5.86
C ASN A 33 -8.61 13.18 5.50
N ALA A 34 -9.08 14.00 6.44
CA ALA A 34 -9.25 15.44 6.22
C ALA A 34 -7.90 16.12 5.94
N TYR A 35 -6.85 15.75 6.69
CA TYR A 35 -5.49 16.26 6.48
C TYR A 35 -4.90 15.84 5.12
N VAL A 36 -5.00 14.56 4.74
CA VAL A 36 -4.53 14.08 3.43
C VAL A 36 -5.26 14.81 2.29
N ARG A 37 -6.60 14.94 2.38
CA ARG A 37 -7.39 15.68 1.37
C ARG A 37 -6.96 17.14 1.25
N ALA A 38 -6.71 17.83 2.36
CA ALA A 38 -6.26 19.21 2.36
C ALA A 38 -4.90 19.41 1.67
N LEU A 39 -3.97 18.47 1.81
CA LEU A 39 -2.66 18.52 1.14
C LEU A 39 -2.68 18.12 -0.34
N THR A 40 -3.71 17.41 -0.80
CA THR A 40 -3.73 16.72 -2.11
C THR A 40 -4.80 17.21 -3.08
N GLY A 41 -5.49 18.31 -2.75
CA GLY A 41 -6.58 18.84 -3.59
C GLY A 41 -7.90 18.07 -3.47
N GLY A 42 -8.03 17.19 -2.48
CA GLY A 42 -9.32 16.63 -2.07
C GLY A 42 -9.62 15.19 -2.51
N GLU A 43 -8.94 14.64 -3.52
CA GLU A 43 -9.26 13.29 -4.02
C GLU A 43 -8.62 12.16 -3.20
N PHE A 44 -7.38 12.33 -2.73
CA PHE A 44 -6.62 11.29 -2.05
C PHE A 44 -6.99 11.12 -0.56
N THR A 45 -6.76 9.92 -0.05
CA THR A 45 -7.10 9.47 1.30
C THR A 45 -6.01 8.60 1.91
N ALA A 46 -6.12 8.26 3.19
CA ALA A 46 -5.24 7.28 3.84
C ALA A 46 -5.29 5.89 3.20
N LYS A 47 -6.36 5.55 2.47
CA LYS A 47 -6.47 4.29 1.72
C LYS A 47 -5.47 4.25 0.57
N ASP A 48 -5.21 5.37 -0.08
CA ASP A 48 -4.45 5.40 -1.34
C ASP A 48 -2.97 5.11 -1.12
N PHE A 49 -2.41 5.46 0.04
CA PHE A 49 -1.10 4.96 0.47
C PHE A 49 -1.06 3.43 0.65
N ARG A 50 -2.14 2.81 1.16
CA ARG A 50 -2.25 1.34 1.25
C ARG A 50 -2.40 0.71 -0.14
N THR A 51 -3.11 1.37 -1.06
CA THR A 51 -3.22 0.94 -2.47
C THR A 51 -1.86 1.02 -3.18
N LEU A 52 -1.14 2.13 -3.04
CA LEU A 52 0.21 2.30 -3.59
C LEU A 52 1.16 1.21 -3.06
N ARG A 53 1.24 1.06 -1.73
CA ARG A 53 2.09 0.05 -1.11
C ARG A 53 1.70 -1.39 -1.48
N GLY A 54 0.41 -1.71 -1.52
CA GLY A 54 -0.07 -3.04 -1.94
C GLY A 54 0.26 -3.35 -3.39
N THR A 55 0.16 -2.34 -4.26
CA THR A 55 0.49 -2.43 -5.69
C THR A 55 2.00 -2.62 -5.91
N ILE A 56 2.84 -1.83 -5.21
CA ILE A 56 4.31 -1.98 -5.24
C ILE A 56 4.72 -3.39 -4.77
N LEU A 57 4.25 -3.83 -3.61
CA LEU A 57 4.61 -5.15 -3.05
C LEU A 57 4.22 -6.32 -3.95
N ALA A 58 3.05 -6.24 -4.60
CA ALA A 58 2.64 -7.24 -5.58
C ALA A 58 3.54 -7.22 -6.82
N ALA A 59 3.86 -6.04 -7.35
CA ALA A 59 4.70 -5.87 -8.53
C ALA A 59 6.17 -6.29 -8.27
N GLU A 60 6.72 -5.96 -7.11
CA GLU A 60 8.03 -6.44 -6.66
C GLU A 60 8.07 -7.98 -6.50
N ALA A 61 7.03 -8.58 -5.93
CA ALA A 61 6.97 -10.03 -5.77
C ALA A 61 6.99 -10.73 -7.12
N LEU A 62 6.24 -10.20 -8.11
CA LEU A 62 6.27 -10.67 -9.50
C LEU A 62 7.66 -10.46 -10.14
N ALA A 63 8.29 -9.30 -9.93
CA ALA A 63 9.64 -9.02 -10.45
C ALA A 63 10.69 -9.99 -9.88
N ARG A 64 10.63 -10.30 -8.57
CA ARG A 64 11.51 -11.27 -7.90
C ARG A 64 11.30 -12.71 -8.36
N MET A 65 10.11 -13.08 -8.84
CA MET A 65 9.86 -14.39 -9.46
C MET A 65 10.29 -14.46 -10.92
N GLY A 66 10.52 -13.32 -11.58
CA GLY A 66 10.87 -13.25 -13.00
C GLY A 66 9.71 -13.60 -13.94
N PRO A 67 9.96 -13.61 -15.27
CA PRO A 67 8.97 -14.06 -16.24
C PRO A 67 8.80 -15.58 -16.13
N VAL A 68 7.58 -16.07 -16.38
CA VAL A 68 7.24 -17.51 -16.32
C VAL A 68 6.65 -18.01 -17.63
N PRO A 69 6.95 -19.26 -18.06
CA PRO A 69 6.68 -19.71 -19.42
C PRO A 69 5.23 -20.16 -19.67
N THR A 70 4.46 -20.51 -18.62
CA THR A 70 3.09 -21.02 -18.78
C THR A 70 2.05 -20.14 -18.10
N GLU A 71 0.80 -20.21 -18.59
CA GLU A 71 -0.33 -19.54 -17.94
C GLU A 71 -0.58 -20.05 -16.51
N THR A 72 -0.35 -21.34 -16.26
CA THR A 72 -0.47 -21.96 -14.93
C THR A 72 0.54 -21.37 -13.95
N ASP A 73 1.80 -21.24 -14.37
CA ASP A 73 2.85 -20.62 -13.56
C ASP A 73 2.57 -19.14 -13.34
N ARG A 74 2.06 -18.43 -14.34
CA ARG A 74 1.63 -17.03 -14.21
C ARG A 74 0.52 -16.89 -13.17
N ARG A 75 -0.53 -17.71 -13.25
CA ARG A 75 -1.63 -17.73 -12.26
C ARG A 75 -1.11 -18.06 -10.86
N ARG A 76 -0.06 -18.89 -10.72
CA ARG A 76 0.60 -19.19 -9.44
C ARG A 76 1.41 -18.00 -8.92
N ALA A 77 2.19 -17.33 -9.78
CA ALA A 77 2.92 -16.11 -9.44
C ALA A 77 1.98 -14.98 -9.01
N GLU A 78 0.89 -14.73 -9.75
CA GLU A 78 -0.15 -13.76 -9.34
C GLU A 78 -0.72 -14.07 -7.96
N GLN A 79 -0.98 -15.34 -7.64
CA GLN A 79 -1.46 -15.74 -6.31
C GLN A 79 -0.43 -15.50 -5.21
N LEU A 80 0.86 -15.76 -5.46
CA LEU A 80 1.94 -15.51 -4.50
C LEU A 80 2.13 -14.01 -4.26
N ALA A 81 2.09 -13.19 -5.32
CA ALA A 81 2.16 -11.74 -5.22
C ALA A 81 0.97 -11.15 -4.44
N VAL A 82 -0.25 -11.66 -4.67
CA VAL A 82 -1.44 -11.28 -3.89
C VAL A 82 -1.29 -11.67 -2.41
N ARG A 83 -0.72 -12.84 -2.11
CA ARG A 83 -0.47 -13.27 -0.71
C ARG A 83 0.53 -12.36 -0.01
N ALA A 84 1.66 -12.04 -0.66
CA ALA A 84 2.67 -11.14 -0.11
C ALA A 84 2.10 -9.74 0.22
N ALA A 85 1.32 -9.15 -0.71
CA ALA A 85 0.65 -7.89 -0.46
C ALA A 85 -0.45 -7.98 0.62
N ALA A 86 -1.16 -9.12 0.72
CA ALA A 86 -2.18 -9.33 1.75
C ALA A 86 -1.60 -9.41 3.16
N GLU A 87 -0.55 -10.23 3.33
CA GLU A 87 0.21 -10.39 4.57
C GLU A 87 0.78 -9.04 5.04
N ALA A 88 1.52 -8.36 4.16
CA ALA A 88 2.15 -7.09 4.47
C ALA A 88 1.16 -5.94 4.75
N LEU A 89 -0.11 -6.06 4.37
CA LEU A 89 -1.17 -5.08 4.66
C LEU A 89 -2.12 -5.49 5.79
N GLY A 90 -2.03 -6.72 6.31
CA GLY A 90 -2.95 -7.28 7.30
C GLY A 90 -4.37 -7.53 6.75
N ASN A 91 -4.51 -7.89 5.47
CA ASN A 91 -5.78 -8.18 4.83
C ASN A 91 -5.90 -9.66 4.42
N THR A 92 -7.09 -10.12 4.06
CA THR A 92 -7.22 -11.40 3.32
C THR A 92 -6.74 -11.25 1.87
N PRO A 93 -6.29 -12.32 1.20
CA PRO A 93 -5.91 -12.29 -0.23
C PRO A 93 -6.98 -11.70 -1.15
N ALA A 94 -8.25 -12.01 -0.90
CA ALA A 94 -9.37 -11.47 -1.68
C ALA A 94 -9.53 -9.94 -1.49
N VAL A 95 -9.41 -9.44 -0.25
CA VAL A 95 -9.49 -8.01 0.05
C VAL A 95 -8.29 -7.26 -0.55
N ALA A 96 -7.08 -7.82 -0.45
CA ALA A 96 -5.88 -7.25 -1.06
C ALA A 96 -6.03 -7.12 -2.58
N ARG A 97 -6.36 -8.23 -3.28
CA ARG A 97 -6.53 -8.25 -4.74
C ARG A 97 -7.62 -7.30 -5.23
N ARG A 98 -8.74 -7.18 -4.50
CA ARG A 98 -9.87 -6.32 -4.91
C ARG A 98 -9.69 -4.85 -4.57
N SER A 99 -8.93 -4.50 -3.53
CA SER A 99 -9.02 -3.17 -2.90
C SER A 99 -7.71 -2.40 -2.82
N TYR A 100 -6.57 -3.07 -2.98
CA TYR A 100 -5.24 -2.52 -2.69
C TYR A 100 -4.14 -2.87 -3.71
N ILE A 101 -4.45 -3.59 -4.79
CA ILE A 101 -3.51 -3.90 -5.88
C ILE A 101 -4.11 -3.38 -7.18
N ASP A 102 -3.41 -2.50 -7.90
CA ASP A 102 -3.82 -2.07 -9.24
C ASP A 102 -3.74 -3.26 -10.22
N PRO A 103 -4.84 -3.66 -10.88
CA PRO A 103 -4.85 -4.80 -11.78
C PRO A 103 -3.99 -4.60 -13.05
N ARG A 104 -3.50 -3.38 -13.33
CA ARG A 104 -2.49 -3.13 -14.36
C ARG A 104 -1.17 -3.83 -14.08
N VAL A 105 -0.83 -4.12 -12.82
CA VAL A 105 0.38 -4.90 -12.45
C VAL A 105 0.32 -6.30 -13.08
N PHE A 106 -0.81 -7.01 -12.93
CA PHE A 106 -0.97 -8.33 -13.51
C PHE A 106 -0.96 -8.28 -15.05
N ARG A 107 -1.57 -7.25 -15.66
CA ARG A 107 -1.50 -7.01 -17.12
C ARG A 107 -0.11 -6.61 -17.63
N ALA A 108 0.75 -6.08 -16.77
CA ALA A 108 2.15 -5.80 -17.10
C ALA A 108 2.95 -7.09 -17.09
N TYR A 109 2.79 -7.89 -16.04
CA TYR A 109 3.43 -9.20 -15.87
C TYR A 109 3.06 -10.19 -16.98
N GLU A 110 1.78 -10.24 -17.36
CA GLU A 110 1.26 -11.01 -18.50
C GLU A 110 1.93 -10.62 -19.85
N LYS A 111 2.41 -9.39 -19.96
CA LYS A 111 3.16 -8.87 -21.12
C LYS A 111 4.68 -8.96 -20.94
N GLY A 112 5.16 -9.72 -19.95
CA GLY A 112 6.58 -9.86 -19.64
C GLY A 112 7.25 -8.61 -19.05
N ARG A 113 6.49 -7.58 -18.66
CA ARG A 113 7.03 -6.35 -18.06
C ARG A 113 7.04 -6.47 -16.54
N LEU A 114 8.23 -6.29 -15.96
CA LEU A 114 8.48 -6.39 -14.53
C LEU A 114 8.75 -5.00 -13.92
N LEU A 115 8.53 -4.88 -12.62
CA LEU A 115 8.94 -3.71 -11.85
C LEU A 115 10.47 -3.68 -11.73
N ASP A 116 11.09 -2.52 -11.96
CA ASP A 116 12.53 -2.35 -11.74
C ASP A 116 12.86 -2.35 -10.24
N LEU A 117 13.71 -3.30 -9.83
CA LEU A 117 14.16 -3.46 -8.44
C LEU A 117 15.38 -2.59 -8.10
N GLY A 118 15.97 -1.88 -9.08
CA GLY A 118 17.12 -0.99 -8.91
C GLY A 118 16.78 0.42 -8.44
N VAL A 119 15.49 0.82 -8.47
CA VAL A 119 15.02 2.16 -8.07
C VAL A 119 13.95 2.08 -6.97
N SER A 120 13.52 3.24 -6.44
CA SER A 120 12.44 3.28 -5.45
C SER A 120 11.15 2.67 -6.00
N GLY A 121 10.39 1.96 -5.15
CA GLY A 121 9.15 1.28 -5.57
C GLY A 121 8.13 2.25 -6.15
N GLU A 122 8.07 3.49 -5.65
CA GLU A 122 7.24 4.58 -6.15
C GLU A 122 7.62 5.01 -7.58
N THR A 123 8.92 5.14 -7.87
CA THR A 123 9.42 5.42 -9.23
C THR A 123 9.13 4.25 -10.15
N ALA A 124 9.49 3.03 -9.73
CA ALA A 124 9.37 1.83 -10.54
C ALA A 124 7.91 1.49 -10.88
N ILE A 125 6.97 1.71 -9.95
CA ILE A 125 5.54 1.47 -10.21
C ILE A 125 4.93 2.55 -11.10
N ARG A 126 5.37 3.82 -11.00
CA ARG A 126 4.98 4.89 -11.93
C ARG A 126 5.36 4.49 -13.36
N GLU A 127 6.61 4.11 -13.56
CA GLU A 127 7.15 3.71 -14.87
C GLU A 127 6.48 2.45 -15.42
N LEU A 128 6.25 1.43 -14.58
CA LEU A 128 5.56 0.21 -15.00
C LEU A 128 4.10 0.45 -15.44
N LEU A 129 3.38 1.37 -14.77
CA LEU A 129 1.94 1.56 -14.94
C LEU A 129 1.53 2.72 -15.84
N VAL A 130 2.41 3.71 -16.03
CA VAL A 130 2.15 4.96 -16.79
C VAL A 130 3.12 5.10 -17.97
N GLY A 131 4.30 4.48 -17.91
CA GLY A 131 5.43 4.77 -18.80
C GLY A 131 6.38 5.80 -18.18
N SER A 132 7.47 6.08 -18.90
CA SER A 132 8.53 7.02 -18.53
C SER A 132 8.03 8.45 -18.38
#